data_AF-A0A963L043-F1
#
_entry.id   AF-A0A963L043-F1
#
_cell.length_a   1.000
_cell.length_b   1.000
_cell.length_c   1.000
_cell.angle_alpha   90.00
_cell.angle_beta   90.00
_cell.angle_gamma   90.00
#
_symmetry.space_group_name_H-M   'P 1'
#
loop_
_entity.id
_entity.type
_entity.pdbx_description
1 polymer ?
#
loop_
_entity_poly.entity_id
_entity_poly.type
_entity_poly.pdbx_seq_one_letter_code
_entity_poly.pdbx_strand_id
1 'polypeptide(L)'
;MSNNPVKHLISATIAAAVAGGVATSAHAGDKPKMEKCYGVAKAGQNDCAAGPGTSCAGTSTVDYQGNAWKLVKAGTCLKIQTPKGNGSLTPKQS
;
A
#
# COMPACT_ATOMS: atom_id res chain seq x y z
N MET A 1 -12.81 -63.58 38.87
CA MET A 1 -13.98 -63.53 37.97
C MET A 1 -14.65 -62.17 38.10
N SER A 2 -14.75 -61.40 37.02
CA SER A 2 -15.71 -60.29 36.92
C SER A 2 -16.15 -60.21 35.46
N ASN A 3 -17.39 -60.60 35.22
CA ASN A 3 -18.06 -60.61 33.93
C ASN A 3 -19.07 -59.46 33.94
N ASN A 4 -19.09 -58.59 32.93
CA ASN A 4 -20.24 -58.48 32.03
C ASN A 4 -19.93 -57.58 30.81
N PRO A 5 -20.23 -58.02 29.57
CA PRO A 5 -20.12 -57.20 28.38
C PRO A 5 -21.51 -56.67 27.97
N VAL A 6 -21.68 -55.35 27.88
CA VAL A 6 -22.86 -54.77 27.21
C VAL A 6 -22.44 -53.69 26.23
N LYS A 7 -22.39 -54.15 24.97
CA LYS A 7 -22.36 -53.38 23.73
C LYS A 7 -23.45 -52.30 23.76
N HIS A 8 -23.06 -51.04 23.57
CA HIS A 8 -23.93 -49.96 23.10
C HIS A 8 -23.29 -49.48 21.79
N LEU A 9 -23.76 -49.95 20.64
CA LEU A 9 -24.77 -49.29 19.81
C LEU A 9 -24.37 -47.87 19.41
N ILE A 10 -23.67 -47.79 18.28
CA ILE A 10 -23.90 -46.92 17.13
C ILE A 10 -24.47 -45.52 17.45
N SER A 11 -23.62 -44.50 17.32
CA SER A 11 -24.06 -43.16 16.88
C SER A 11 -23.02 -42.59 15.93
N ALA A 12 -23.23 -42.83 14.63
CA ALA A 12 -22.63 -42.03 13.58
C ALA A 12 -23.18 -40.61 13.71
N THR A 13 -22.34 -39.64 14.07
CA THR A 13 -22.70 -38.22 14.02
C THR A 13 -21.54 -37.40 13.44
N ILE A 14 -21.71 -37.11 12.15
CA ILE A 14 -21.47 -35.86 11.44
C ILE A 14 -20.06 -35.28 11.49
N ALA A 15 -19.44 -35.29 10.31
CA ALA A 15 -18.24 -34.58 9.94
C ALA A 15 -18.25 -33.11 10.39
N ALA A 16 -17.30 -32.74 11.25
CA ALA A 16 -16.91 -31.35 11.42
C ALA A 16 -16.08 -30.93 10.19
N ALA A 17 -16.75 -30.46 9.14
CA ALA A 17 -16.08 -29.75 8.06
C ALA A 17 -15.46 -28.49 8.65
N VAL A 18 -14.13 -28.49 8.80
CA VAL A 18 -13.33 -27.28 9.01
C VAL A 18 -13.44 -26.43 7.75
N ALA A 19 -14.50 -25.63 7.68
CA ALA A 19 -14.54 -24.49 6.79
C ALA A 19 -13.64 -23.42 7.39
N GLY A 20 -12.33 -23.60 7.21
CA GLY A 20 -11.33 -22.56 7.33
C GLY A 20 -11.59 -21.51 6.27
N GLY A 21 -12.63 -20.71 6.46
CA GLY A 21 -12.88 -19.49 5.73
C GLY A 21 -11.94 -18.42 6.28
N VAL A 22 -10.65 -18.52 5.95
CA VAL A 22 -9.85 -17.30 5.87
C VAL A 22 -10.55 -16.44 4.82
N ALA A 23 -11.19 -15.36 5.28
CA ALA A 23 -11.67 -14.33 4.39
C ALA A 23 -10.42 -13.76 3.72
N THR A 24 -10.03 -14.34 2.59
CA THR A 24 -9.10 -13.73 1.67
C THR A 24 -9.83 -12.49 1.17
N SER A 25 -9.53 -11.36 1.81
CA SER A 25 -9.88 -10.03 1.33
C SER A 25 -9.64 -10.00 -0.17
N ALA A 26 -10.72 -9.90 -0.94
CA ALA A 26 -10.69 -9.83 -2.38
C ALA A 26 -9.67 -8.77 -2.80
N HIS A 27 -8.52 -9.20 -3.34
CA HIS A 27 -7.59 -8.32 -4.03
C HIS A 27 -8.24 -7.92 -5.35
N ALA A 28 -9.06 -6.87 -5.29
CA ALA A 28 -9.56 -6.18 -6.46
C ALA A 28 -8.36 -5.49 -7.13
N GLY A 29 -7.68 -6.21 -8.04
CA GLY A 29 -6.67 -5.71 -8.99
C GLY A 29 -6.00 -4.40 -8.60
N ASP A 30 -5.10 -4.45 -7.60
CA ASP A 30 -4.42 -3.26 -7.09
C ASP A 30 -3.48 -2.67 -8.15
N LYS A 31 -4.01 -1.75 -8.97
CA LYS A 31 -3.14 -0.71 -9.56
C LYS A 31 -2.35 -0.13 -8.39
N PRO A 32 -1.00 -0.04 -8.48
CA PRO A 32 -0.22 0.49 -7.38
C PRO A 32 -0.78 1.85 -7.04
N LYS A 33 -1.34 2.01 -5.83
CA LYS A 33 -1.80 3.31 -5.35
C LYS A 33 -0.60 4.24 -5.44
N MET A 34 -0.76 5.37 -6.11
CA MET A 34 0.30 6.37 -6.25
C MET A 34 -0.04 7.59 -5.39
N GLU A 35 0.97 8.23 -4.82
CA GLU A 35 0.82 9.44 -4.03
C GLU A 35 1.73 10.56 -4.55
N LYS A 36 1.30 11.80 -4.36
CA LYS A 36 2.15 12.96 -4.64
C LYS A 36 3.17 13.07 -3.51
N CYS A 37 4.45 13.09 -3.86
CA CYS A 37 5.52 13.27 -2.91
C CYS A 37 6.29 14.55 -3.19
N TYR A 38 6.20 15.51 -2.29
CA TYR A 38 6.81 16.83 -2.38
C TYR A 38 8.23 16.84 -1.83
N GLY A 39 9.09 17.69 -2.41
CA GLY A 39 10.48 17.85 -1.96
C GLY A 39 11.42 16.71 -2.37
N VAL A 40 10.99 15.80 -3.25
CA VAL A 40 11.83 14.68 -3.75
C VAL A 40 12.29 14.83 -5.19
N ALA A 41 11.71 15.79 -5.93
CA ALA A 41 12.07 16.05 -7.32
C ALA A 41 13.42 16.78 -7.41
N LYS A 42 14.25 16.40 -8.38
CA LYS A 42 15.41 17.18 -8.80
C LYS A 42 14.98 18.35 -9.69
N ALA A 43 15.88 19.31 -9.89
CA ALA A 43 15.67 20.39 -10.85
C ALA A 43 15.26 19.82 -12.21
N GLY A 44 14.18 20.35 -12.77
CA GLY A 44 13.59 19.93 -14.03
C GLY A 44 12.89 18.56 -14.05
N GLN A 45 12.77 17.86 -12.92
CA GLN A 45 12.35 16.44 -12.89
C GLN A 45 11.13 16.14 -12.00
N ASN A 46 10.26 17.13 -11.79
CA ASN A 46 9.01 16.98 -11.03
C ASN A 46 7.85 16.51 -11.93
N ASP A 47 6.88 15.79 -11.38
CA ASP A 47 5.76 15.18 -12.12
C ASP A 47 4.45 15.98 -11.99
N CYS A 48 4.54 17.31 -11.83
CA CYS A 48 3.45 18.20 -11.41
C CYS A 48 2.09 18.00 -12.12
N ALA A 49 1.00 18.48 -11.49
CA ALA A 49 -0.42 18.14 -11.71
C ALA A 49 -1.02 18.62 -13.05
N ALA A 50 -0.19 18.76 -14.05
CA ALA A 50 -0.56 19.10 -15.38
C ALA A 50 -1.17 17.82 -15.99
N GLY A 51 -2.49 17.84 -16.21
CA GLY A 51 -3.21 16.76 -16.89
C GLY A 51 -2.60 16.42 -18.26
N PRO A 52 -3.05 15.32 -18.91
CA PRO A 52 -2.53 14.93 -20.21
C PRO A 52 -2.54 16.13 -21.19
N GLY A 53 -1.35 16.49 -21.71
CA GLY A 53 -1.16 17.64 -22.61
C GLY A 53 -0.66 18.93 -21.97
N THR A 54 -0.30 18.95 -20.68
CA THR A 54 0.22 20.16 -20.01
C THR A 54 1.63 19.92 -19.45
N SER A 55 2.57 20.83 -19.75
CA SER A 55 3.98 20.71 -19.32
C SER A 55 4.18 21.33 -17.94
N CYS A 56 4.16 20.50 -16.90
CA CYS A 56 4.72 20.87 -15.59
C CYS A 56 5.89 19.98 -15.17
N ALA A 57 6.21 18.95 -15.97
CA ALA A 57 7.53 18.34 -15.94
C ALA A 57 8.56 19.38 -16.39
N GLY A 58 9.53 19.68 -15.53
CA GLY A 58 10.56 20.68 -15.84
C GLY A 58 10.52 21.97 -15.02
N THR A 59 9.50 22.20 -14.19
CA THR A 59 9.32 23.52 -13.53
C THR A 59 10.07 23.68 -12.23
N SER A 60 10.54 22.59 -11.62
CA SER A 60 11.42 22.69 -10.45
C SER A 60 12.72 23.35 -10.87
N THR A 61 13.02 24.55 -10.35
CA THR A 61 14.25 25.29 -10.69
C THR A 61 15.43 24.85 -9.84
N VAL A 62 15.15 24.24 -8.68
CA VAL A 62 16.16 23.71 -7.75
C VAL A 62 15.85 22.27 -7.37
N ASP A 63 16.89 21.56 -6.91
CA ASP A 63 16.73 20.24 -6.33
C ASP A 63 15.94 20.30 -5.02
N TYR A 64 15.04 19.32 -4.85
CA TYR A 64 14.23 19.09 -3.65
C TYR A 64 13.37 20.30 -3.28
N GLN A 65 12.87 21.01 -4.28
CA GLN A 65 12.00 22.18 -4.10
C GLN A 65 10.71 21.77 -3.39
N GLY A 66 10.34 22.48 -2.31
CA GLY A 66 9.27 22.06 -1.41
C GLY A 66 7.87 22.00 -2.03
N ASN A 67 7.59 22.79 -3.06
CA ASN A 67 6.36 22.77 -3.84
C ASN A 67 6.44 21.87 -5.09
N ALA A 68 7.62 21.35 -5.44
CA ALA A 68 7.79 20.39 -6.53
C ALA A 68 7.58 18.97 -6.02
N TRP A 69 6.88 18.15 -6.79
CA TRP A 69 6.52 16.80 -6.38
C TRP A 69 6.75 15.75 -7.46
N LYS A 70 6.89 14.49 -7.05
CA LYS A 70 6.90 13.32 -7.92
C LYS A 70 5.78 12.34 -7.57
N LEU A 71 5.29 11.61 -8.56
CA LEU A 71 4.34 10.52 -8.34
C LEU A 71 5.12 9.29 -7.90
N VAL A 72 4.91 8.87 -6.66
CA VAL A 72 5.60 7.71 -6.07
C VAL A 72 4.57 6.67 -5.63
N LYS A 73 5.02 5.44 -5.38
CA LYS A 73 4.15 4.41 -4.81
C LYS A 73 3.65 4.86 -3.43
N ALA A 74 2.36 4.72 -3.17
CA ALA A 74 1.76 5.11 -1.91
C ALA A 74 2.49 4.46 -0.72
N GLY A 75 2.72 5.23 0.34
CA GLY A 75 3.44 4.81 1.53
C GLY A 75 4.97 4.86 1.43
N THR A 76 5.55 5.27 0.29
CA THR A 76 7.00 5.43 0.15
C THR A 76 7.46 6.87 0.33
N CYS A 77 6.58 7.87 0.16
CA CYS A 77 6.99 9.27 0.14
C CYS A 77 7.78 9.70 1.39
N LEU A 78 7.27 9.38 2.57
CA LEU A 78 7.91 9.72 3.85
C LEU A 78 9.20 8.93 4.11
N LYS A 79 9.43 7.86 3.35
CA LYS A 79 10.64 7.01 3.41
C LYS A 79 11.72 7.49 2.43
N ILE A 80 11.37 8.30 1.43
CA ILE A 80 12.33 8.86 0.49
C ILE A 80 13.14 9.94 1.22
N GLN A 81 14.43 9.67 1.39
CA GLN A 81 15.37 10.60 1.98
C GLN A 81 16.06 11.42 0.89
N THR A 82 16.16 12.72 1.12
CA THR A 82 16.88 13.65 0.27
C THR A 82 17.89 14.43 1.12
N PRO A 83 18.89 15.09 0.52
CA PRO A 83 19.76 16.02 1.22
C PRO A 83 19.03 17.15 1.98
N LYS A 84 17.78 17.49 1.61
CA LYS A 84 16.94 18.48 2.32
C LYS A 84 15.97 17.86 3.33
N GLY A 85 16.14 16.57 3.64
CA GLY A 85 15.28 15.79 4.53
C GLY A 85 14.31 14.88 3.78
N ASN A 86 13.37 14.30 4.52
CA ASN A 86 12.43 13.33 3.95
C ASN A 86 11.38 14.00 3.06
N GLY A 87 10.86 13.22 2.11
CA GLY A 87 9.70 13.60 1.29
C GLY A 87 8.46 13.92 2.14
N SER A 88 7.52 14.65 1.55
CA SER A 88 6.30 15.11 2.23
C SER A 88 5.06 14.82 1.40
N LEU A 89 3.97 14.43 2.06
CA LEU A 89 2.66 14.27 1.40
C LEU A 89 1.97 15.63 1.12
N THR A 90 2.47 16.70 1.73
CA THR A 90 2.00 18.07 1.55
C THR A 90 3.12 18.95 1.01
N PRO A 91 2.80 20.02 0.26
CA PRO A 91 3.79 21.02 -0.14
C PRO A 91 4.54 21.55 1.10
N LYS A 92 5.87 21.54 1.03
CA LYS A 92 6.71 22.19 2.05
C LYS A 92 6.87 23.65 1.65
N GLN A 93 6.64 24.57 2.59
CA GLN A 93 7.04 25.96 2.40
C GLN A 93 8.56 25.97 2.18
N SER A 94 8.97 26.56 1.07
CA SER A 94 10.35 26.69 0.59
C SER A 94 11.22 27.49 1.55
#